data_AF-A0AAV3EZK9-F1
#
_entry.id   AF-A0AAV3EZK9-F1
#
_cell.length_a   1.000
_cell.length_b   1.000
_cell.length_c   1.000
_cell.angle_alpha   90.00
_cell.angle_beta   90.00
_cell.angle_gamma   90.00
#
_symmetry.space_group_name_H-M   'P 1'
#
loop_
_entity.id
_entity.type
_entity.pdbx_description
1 polymer ?
#
loop_
_entity_poly.entity_id
_entity_poly.type
_entity_poly.pdbx_seq_one_letter_code
_entity_poly.pdbx_strand_id
1 'polypeptide(L)' 'KASLKHFSTVLKTFNVHYNEIINYFINRSTNASAESFNAKIKYFRMMYRGVRDKKFFLFRLTRLFA' A
#
# COMPACT_ATOMS: atom_id res chain seq x y z
N LYS A 1 -2.22 -30.56 3.41
CA LYS A 1 -1.63 -30.23 4.74
C LYS A 1 -0.85 -28.90 4.76
N ALA A 2 -0.07 -28.53 3.72
CA ALA A 2 0.66 -27.25 3.70
C ALA A 2 -0.23 -25.98 3.65
N SER A 3 -1.37 -26.04 2.95
CA SER A 3 -2.31 -24.91 2.80
C SER A 3 -2.90 -24.40 4.12
N LEU A 4 -3.22 -25.30 5.06
CA LEU A 4 -3.77 -24.96 6.38
C LEU A 4 -2.77 -24.17 7.23
N LYS A 5 -1.46 -24.44 7.07
CA LYS A 5 -0.39 -23.78 7.82
C LYS A 5 -0.23 -22.32 7.40
N HIS A 6 -0.32 -22.01 6.10
CA HIS A 6 -0.29 -20.62 5.61
C HIS A 6 -1.53 -19.84 6.04
N PHE A 7 -2.70 -20.47 6.02
CA PHE A 7 -3.92 -19.85 6.51
C PHE A 7 -3.85 -19.52 8.01
N SER A 8 -3.19 -20.39 8.79
CA SER A 8 -2.95 -20.15 10.22
C SER A 8 -2.09 -18.90 10.47
N THR A 9 -1.12 -18.61 9.60
CA THR A 9 -0.32 -17.39 9.68
C THR A 9 -1.18 -16.16 9.38
N VAL A 10 -2.01 -16.20 8.33
CA VAL A 10 -2.93 -15.11 8.00
C VAL A 10 -3.90 -14.85 9.16
N LEU A 11 -4.46 -15.90 9.76
CA LEU A 11 -5.35 -15.78 10.92
C LEU A 11 -4.64 -15.14 12.12
N LYS A 12 -3.38 -15.49 12.38
CA LYS A 12 -2.61 -14.84 13.46
C LYS A 12 -2.44 -13.35 13.20
N THR A 13 -2.05 -12.97 11.98
CA THR A 13 -1.93 -11.55 11.60
C THR A 13 -3.27 -10.82 11.71
N PHE A 14 -4.36 -11.46 11.28
CA PHE A 14 -5.71 -10.90 11.38
C PHE A 14 -6.10 -10.61 12.84
N ASN A 15 -5.82 -11.55 13.75
CA ASN A 15 -6.10 -11.35 15.18
C ASN A 15 -5.25 -10.23 15.79
N VAL A 16 -3.96 -10.13 15.41
CA VAL A 16 -3.07 -9.06 15.90
C VAL A 16 -3.57 -7.67 15.49
N HIS A 17 -4.05 -7.53 14.25
CA HIS A 17 -4.51 -6.24 13.69
C HIS A 17 -6.03 -6.04 13.77
N TYR A 18 -6.75 -6.87 14.52
CA TYR A 18 -8.22 -6.89 14.53
C TYR A 18 -8.85 -5.52 14.83
N ASN A 19 -8.34 -4.82 15.84
CA ASN A 19 -8.84 -3.51 16.24
C ASN A 19 -8.65 -2.44 15.13
N GLU A 20 -7.52 -2.48 14.43
CA GLU A 20 -7.25 -1.59 13.29
C GLU A 20 -8.22 -1.89 12.14
N ILE A 21 -8.45 -3.18 11.85
CA ILE A 21 -9.39 -3.64 10.83
C ILE A 21 -10.82 -3.16 11.16
N ILE A 22 -11.28 -3.29 12.40
CA ILE A 22 -12.61 -2.81 12.80
C ILE A 22 -12.71 -1.28 12.67
N ASN A 23 -11.65 -0.55 13.03
CA ASN A 23 -11.65 0.91 12.92
C ASN A 23 -11.86 1.41 11.49
N TYR A 24 -11.45 0.64 10.45
CA TYR A 24 -11.77 0.97 9.06
C TYR A 24 -13.28 1.02 8.78
N PHE A 25 -14.07 0.14 9.40
CA PHE A 25 -15.52 0.06 9.18
C PHE A 25 -16.29 1.08 10.03
N ILE A 26 -15.83 1.32 11.27
CA ILE A 26 -16.49 2.27 12.19
C ILE A 26 -16.24 3.72 11.74
N ASN A 27 -14.98 4.10 11.56
CA ASN A 27 -14.62 5.48 11.28
C ASN A 27 -14.66 5.81 9.77
N ARG A 28 -14.94 4.81 8.92
CA ARG A 28 -14.86 4.91 7.44
C ARG A 28 -13.56 5.54 6.95
N SER A 29 -12.49 5.46 7.75
CA SER A 29 -11.18 6.00 7.41
C SER A 29 -10.56 5.03 6.42
N THR A 30 -10.80 5.22 5.12
CA THR A 30 -10.31 4.30 4.10
C THR A 30 -8.88 4.69 3.70
N ASN A 31 -7.97 3.72 3.67
CA ASN A 31 -6.63 3.92 3.13
C ASN A 31 -6.61 3.90 1.58
N ALA A 32 -7.77 3.80 0.93
CA ALA A 32 -7.90 3.60 -0.51
C ALA A 32 -7.22 4.70 -1.34
N SER A 33 -7.32 5.97 -0.92
CA SER A 33 -6.64 7.08 -1.60
C SER A 33 -5.12 6.95 -1.54
N ALA A 34 -4.56 6.57 -0.38
CA ALA A 34 -3.13 6.36 -0.22
C ALA A 34 -2.65 5.09 -0.95
N GLU A 35 -3.45 4.03 -0.98
CA GLU A 35 -3.17 2.82 -1.76
C GLU A 35 -3.16 3.10 -3.26
N SER A 36 -4.14 3.86 -3.76
CA SER A 36 -4.20 4.32 -5.15
C SER A 36 -3.00 5.19 -5.51
N PHE A 37 -2.61 6.11 -4.62
CA PHE A 37 -1.42 6.93 -4.81
C PHE A 37 -0.13 6.10 -4.84
N ASN A 38 0.01 5.13 -3.93
CA ASN A 38 1.14 4.19 -3.92
C ASN A 38 1.18 3.34 -5.21
N ALA A 39 0.03 2.96 -5.76
CA ALA A 39 -0.05 2.24 -7.03
C ALA A 39 0.44 3.12 -8.21
N LYS A 40 0.02 4.38 -8.27
CA LYS A 40 0.49 5.35 -9.27
C LYS A 40 2.02 5.57 -9.18
N ILE A 41 2.56 5.69 -7.97
CA ILE A 41 4.02 5.79 -7.75
C ILE A 41 4.75 4.54 -8.23
N LYS A 42 4.24 3.34 -7.90
CA LYS A 42 4.84 2.07 -8.34
C LYS A 42 4.86 1.96 -9.86
N TYR A 43 3.75 2.31 -10.52
CA TYR A 43 3.67 2.34 -11.98
C TYR A 43 4.68 3.32 -12.59
N PHE A 44 4.74 4.54 -12.06
CA PHE A 44 5.69 5.56 -12.50
C PHE A 44 7.15 5.06 -12.38
N ARG A 45 7.52 4.45 -11.25
CA ARG A 45 8.86 3.84 -11.06
C ARG A 45 9.14 2.70 -12.04
N MET A 46 8.14 1.89 -12.35
CA MET A 46 8.27 0.78 -13.30
C MET A 46 8.57 1.29 -14.72
N MET A 47 7.90 2.35 -15.18
CA MET A 47 8.12 2.93 -16.51
C MET A 47 9.58 3.38 -16.73
N TYR A 48 10.21 3.94 -15.70
CA TYR A 48 11.58 4.46 -15.78
C TYR A 48 12.64 3.48 -15.25
N ARG A 49 12.27 2.21 -15.04
CA ARG A 49 13.15 1.15 -14.53
C ARG A 49 13.87 1.54 -13.22
N GLY A 50 13.13 2.22 -12.34
CA GLY A 50 13.64 2.70 -11.06
C GLY A 50 13.75 4.22 -10.98
N VAL A 51 14.55 4.68 -10.03
CA VAL A 51 14.75 6.11 -9.73
C VAL A 51 16.24 6.37 -9.61
N ARG A 52 16.82 7.04 -10.60
CA ARG A 52 18.23 7.42 -10.60
C ARG A 52 18.46 8.77 -9.91
N ASP A 53 17.59 9.74 -10.17
CA ASP A 53 17.64 11.07 -9.55
C ASP A 53 16.38 11.28 -8.70
N LYS A 54 16.59 11.35 -7.38
CA LYS A 54 15.52 11.54 -6.39
C LYS A 54 14.90 12.94 -6.47
N LYS A 55 15.70 13.98 -6.74
CA LYS A 55 15.21 15.37 -6.83
C LYS A 55 14.29 15.51 -8.04
N PHE A 56 14.73 15.03 -9.20
CA PHE A 56 13.92 15.04 -10.42
C PHE A 56 12.65 14.17 -10.28
N PHE A 57 12.77 13.00 -9.64
CA PHE A 57 11.62 12.14 -9.37
C PHE A 57 10.55 12.83 -8.52
N LEU A 58 10.94 13.47 -7.41
CA LEU A 58 10.01 14.22 -6.56
C LEU A 58 9.38 15.39 -7.30
N PHE A 59 10.17 16.14 -8.09
CA PHE A 59 9.65 17.21 -8.95
C PHE A 59 8.59 16.71 -9.95
N ARG A 60 8.79 15.55 -10.56
CA ARG A 60 7.80 14.95 -11.48
C ARG A 60 6.58 14.43 -10.76
N LEU A 61 6.76 13.87 -9.57
CA LEU A 61 5.66 13.36 -8.74
C LEU A 61 4.69 14.47 -8.35
N THR A 62 5.22 15.60 -7.86
CA THR A 62 4.41 16.76 -7.51
C THR A 62 3.73 17.36 -8.74
N ARG A 63 4.42 17.44 -9.88
CA ARG A 63 3.85 17.96 -11.13
C ARG A 63 2.73 17.11 -11.74
N LEU A 64 2.67 15.81 -11.46
CA LEU A 64 1.72 14.87 -12.08
C LEU A 64 0.58 14.45 -11.15
N PHE A 65 0.80 14.50 -9.84
CA PHE A 65 -0.11 13.91 -8.86
C PHE A 65 -0.45 14.82 -7.67
N ALA A 66 0.06 16.05 -7.63
CA ALA A 66 -0.37 17.12 -6.71
C ALA A 66 -1.06 18.23 -7.50
#